data_AF-A0A966D3P9-F1
#
_entry.id   AF-A0A966D3P9-F1
#
_cell.length_a   1.000
_cell.length_b   1.000
_cell.length_c   1.000
_cell.angle_alpha   90.00
_cell.angle_beta   90.00
_cell.angle_gamma   90.00
#
_symmetry.space_group_name_H-M   'P 1'
#
loop_
_entity.id
_entity.type
_entity.pdbx_description
1 polymer ?
#
loop_
_entity_poly.entity_id
_entity_poly.type
_entity_poly.pdbx_seq_one_letter_code
_entity_poly.pdbx_strand_id
1 'polypeptide(L)'
;MTKAAIALDGNVISEHFGKVREFLFVTFEDGKELSREIVAAPTADHAPGVFPNWIKSMGADVVMAGGMGVKAKQFFQALGVQVLTVPSMDVEEGVKALLLGTVRTVETDCGHGSDHDCG
;
A
#
# COMPACT_ATOMS: atom_id res chain seq x y z
N MET A 1 14.33 10.04 0.38
CA MET A 1 14.11 8.71 0.98
C MET A 1 12.62 8.42 1.04
N THR A 2 12.16 7.40 0.31
CA THR A 2 10.75 6.99 0.29
C THR A 2 10.64 5.59 0.87
N LYS A 3 9.65 5.37 1.74
CA LYS A 3 9.35 4.06 2.32
C LYS A 3 8.01 3.56 1.80
N ALA A 4 8.01 2.38 1.19
CA ALA A 4 6.83 1.69 0.72
C ALA A 4 6.54 0.46 1.58
N ALA A 5 5.28 0.23 1.91
CA ALA A 5 4.80 -0.95 2.61
C ALA A 5 4.05 -1.87 1.64
N ILE A 6 4.53 -3.10 1.44
CA ILE A 6 3.97 -4.07 0.50
C ILE A 6 3.30 -5.19 1.29
N ALA A 7 2.04 -5.49 1.00
CA ALA A 7 1.30 -6.57 1.65
C ALA A 7 1.71 -7.94 1.07
N LEU A 8 2.30 -8.80 1.89
CA LEU A 8 2.78 -10.12 1.46
C LEU A 8 1.82 -11.24 1.85
N ASP A 9 1.68 -12.20 0.94
CA ASP A 9 1.09 -13.52 1.20
C ASP A 9 2.12 -14.58 0.77
N GLY A 10 3.00 -14.97 1.69
CA GLY A 10 4.14 -15.83 1.39
C GLY A 10 5.14 -15.13 0.46
N ASN A 11 5.24 -15.58 -0.80
CA ASN A 11 6.20 -15.06 -1.78
C ASN A 11 5.60 -14.07 -2.78
N VAL A 12 4.29 -13.77 -2.68
CA VAL A 12 3.57 -12.93 -3.63
C VAL A 12 2.84 -11.79 -2.94
N ILE A 13 2.46 -10.78 -3.71
CA ILE A 13 1.66 -9.64 -3.25
C ILE A 13 0.22 -10.10 -3.06
N SER A 14 -0.32 -9.89 -1.86
CA SER A 14 -1.67 -10.33 -1.52
C SER A 14 -2.76 -9.47 -2.15
N GLU A 15 -3.79 -10.09 -2.71
CA GLU A 15 -5.03 -9.42 -3.15
C GLU A 15 -5.87 -8.87 -2.00
N HIS A 16 -5.55 -9.23 -0.76
CA HIS A 16 -6.36 -8.87 0.40
C HIS A 16 -5.48 -8.27 1.51
N PHE A 17 -5.28 -6.96 1.45
CA PHE A 17 -4.56 -6.18 2.47
C PHE A 17 -5.05 -6.45 3.91
N GLY A 18 -6.33 -6.75 4.13
CA GLY A 18 -6.88 -6.99 5.47
C GLY A 18 -6.69 -8.41 6.02
N LYS A 19 -6.08 -9.33 5.26
CA LYS A 19 -5.86 -10.73 5.65
C LYS A 19 -4.39 -11.12 5.73
N VAL A 20 -3.47 -10.24 5.33
CA VAL A 20 -2.04 -10.53 5.37
C VAL A 20 -1.52 -10.56 6.79
N ARG A 21 -0.50 -11.41 6.99
CA ARG A 21 0.21 -11.51 8.27
C ARG A 21 1.58 -10.84 8.24
N GLU A 22 2.05 -10.45 7.06
CA GLU A 22 3.40 -9.94 6.85
C GLU A 22 3.36 -8.75 5.90
N PHE A 23 4.13 -7.72 6.23
CA PHE A 23 4.32 -6.52 5.43
C PHE A 23 5.81 -6.35 5.15
N LEU A 24 6.15 -6.13 3.88
CA LEU A 24 7.51 -5.77 3.48
C LEU A 24 7.62 -4.26 3.40
N PHE A 25 8.43 -3.68 4.28
CA PHE A 25 8.81 -2.29 4.23
C PHE A 25 10.07 -2.15 3.39
N VAL A 26 9.94 -1.59 2.20
CA VAL A 26 11.08 -1.28 1.33
C VAL A 26 11.35 0.22 1.40
N THR A 27 12.60 0.56 1.66
CA THR A 27 13.09 1.93 1.61
C THR A 27 13.97 2.10 0.39
N PHE A 28 13.66 3.11 -0.41
CA PHE A 28 14.37 3.40 -1.65
C PHE A 28 14.62 4.91 -1.79
N GLU A 29 15.68 5.26 -2.50
CA GLU A 29 16.07 6.63 -2.76
C GLU A 29 16.73 6.70 -4.13
N ASP A 30 16.37 7.71 -4.93
CA ASP A 30 16.93 7.93 -6.27
C ASP A 30 16.83 6.69 -7.19
N GLY A 31 15.72 5.95 -7.11
CA GLY A 31 15.50 4.72 -7.87
C GLY A 31 16.33 3.51 -7.40
N LYS A 32 16.97 3.59 -6.22
CA LYS A 32 17.78 2.51 -5.65
C LYS A 32 17.18 2.00 -4.34
N GLU A 33 17.05 0.69 -4.20
CA GLU A 33 16.71 0.06 -2.91
C GLU A 33 17.85 0.29 -1.91
N LEU A 34 17.51 0.89 -0.76
CA LEU A 34 18.44 1.10 0.35
C LEU A 34 18.34 -0.04 1.36
N SER A 35 17.12 -0.46 1.69
CA SER A 35 16.88 -1.54 2.65
C SER A 35 15.48 -2.09 2.49
N ARG A 36 15.28 -3.35 2.89
CA ARG A 36 13.99 -4.01 2.94
C ARG A 36 13.86 -4.80 4.23
N GLU A 37 12.72 -4.67 4.90
CA GLU A 37 12.44 -5.32 6.18
C GLU A 37 11.05 -5.94 6.15
N ILE A 38 10.97 -7.23 6.49
CA ILE A 38 9.69 -7.93 6.63
C ILE A 38 9.26 -7.79 8.08
N VAL A 39 8.08 -7.21 8.28
CA VAL A 39 7.50 -6.97 9.59
C VAL A 39 6.15 -7.68 9.66
N ALA A 40 5.97 -8.50 10.69
CA ALA A 40 4.69 -9.15 10.92
C ALA A 40 3.61 -8.09 11.22
N ALA A 41 2.46 -8.25 10.57
CA ALA A 41 1.25 -7.52 10.87
C ALA A 41 0.91 -7.66 12.37
N PRO A 42 0.53 -6.58 13.07
CA PRO A 42 0.06 -6.70 14.44
C PRO A 42 -1.17 -7.62 14.47
N THR A 43 -1.13 -8.65 15.31
CA THR A 43 -2.24 -9.58 15.58
C THR A 43 -3.40 -8.92 16.34
N ALA A 44 -3.24 -7.65 16.71
CA ALA A 44 -4.20 -6.88 17.49
C ALA A 44 -5.41 -6.48 16.64
N ASP A 45 -6.36 -7.42 16.58
CA ASP A 45 -7.77 -7.27 16.20
C ASP A 45 -8.01 -6.68 14.79
N HIS A 46 -8.88 -7.32 14.01
CA HIS A 46 -9.24 -6.91 12.65
C HIS A 46 -10.06 -5.59 12.61
N ALA A 47 -9.78 -4.66 13.50
CA ALA A 47 -10.41 -3.37 13.59
C ALA A 47 -10.03 -2.50 12.39
N PRO A 48 -11.02 -1.96 11.65
CA PRO A 48 -10.77 -1.11 10.50
C PRO A 48 -10.04 0.17 10.93
N GLY A 49 -8.82 0.38 10.45
CA GLY A 49 -8.04 1.60 10.69
C GLY A 49 -6.72 1.41 11.46
N VAL A 50 -6.49 0.23 12.08
CA VAL A 50 -5.23 -0.05 12.78
C VAL A 50 -4.05 -0.11 11.80
N PHE A 51 -4.22 -0.82 10.68
CA PHE A 51 -3.17 -0.96 9.67
C PHE A 51 -2.73 0.38 9.04
N PRO A 52 -3.63 1.28 8.58
CA PRO A 52 -3.22 2.57 8.05
C PRO A 52 -2.41 3.40 9.04
N ASN A 53 -2.86 3.47 10.30
CA ASN A 53 -2.18 4.24 11.33
C ASN A 53 -0.82 3.64 11.68
N TRP A 54 -0.72 2.31 11.74
CA TRP A 54 0.53 1.59 11.98
C TRP A 54 1.53 1.80 10.84
N ILE A 55 1.11 1.69 9.58
CA ILE A 55 1.96 1.93 8.41
C ILE A 55 2.46 3.39 8.40
N LYS A 56 1.59 4.36 8.70
CA LYS A 56 2.01 5.76 8.84
C LYS A 56 3.00 5.96 9.98
N SER A 57 2.77 5.30 11.12
CA SER A 57 3.68 5.32 12.28
C SER A 57 5.05 4.72 11.96
N MET A 58 5.11 3.74 11.07
CA MET A 58 6.37 3.16 10.54
C MET A 58 7.10 4.10 9.57
N GLY A 59 6.48 5.23 9.20
CA GLY A 59 7.01 6.22 8.27
C GLY A 59 6.87 5.80 6.81
N ALA A 60 5.96 4.88 6.48
CA ALA A 60 5.67 4.55 5.09
C ALA A 60 4.79 5.64 4.46
N ASP A 61 5.22 6.08 3.29
CA ASP A 61 4.57 7.11 2.49
C ASP A 61 3.74 6.49 1.36
N VAL A 62 4.09 5.25 0.98
CA VAL A 62 3.44 4.48 -0.07
C VAL A 62 3.02 3.12 0.49
N VAL A 63 1.86 2.63 0.10
CA VAL A 63 1.40 1.27 0.41
C VAL A 63 1.01 0.56 -0.88
N MET A 64 1.53 -0.65 -1.08
CA MET A 64 1.24 -1.48 -2.25
C MET A 64 0.52 -2.76 -1.82
N ALA A 65 -0.59 -3.05 -2.49
CA ALA A 65 -1.34 -4.28 -2.25
C ALA A 65 -2.03 -4.75 -3.53
N GLY A 66 -2.31 -6.04 -3.62
CA GLY A 66 -3.08 -6.62 -4.72
C GLY A 66 -4.52 -6.10 -4.75
N GLY A 67 -5.08 -5.92 -3.55
CA GLY A 67 -6.40 -5.37 -3.35
C GLY A 67 -6.55 -4.80 -1.95
N MET A 68 -7.26 -3.67 -1.90
CA MET A 68 -7.44 -2.90 -0.68
C MET A 68 -8.89 -2.48 -0.55
N GLY A 69 -9.48 -2.73 0.61
CA GLY A 69 -10.86 -2.32 0.90
C GLY A 69 -11.01 -0.80 0.83
N VAL A 70 -12.17 -0.34 0.33
CA VAL A 70 -12.48 1.09 0.14
C VAL A 70 -12.20 1.92 1.40
N LYS A 71 -12.59 1.41 2.57
CA LYS A 71 -12.32 2.07 3.87
C LYS A 71 -10.82 2.27 4.12
N ALA A 72 -9.99 1.26 3.86
CA ALA A 72 -8.54 1.38 4.05
C ALA A 72 -7.94 2.42 3.09
N LYS A 73 -8.37 2.42 1.81
CA LYS A 73 -7.95 3.44 0.83
C LYS A 73 -8.26 4.86 1.33
N GLN A 74 -9.49 5.09 1.82
CA GLN A 74 -9.92 6.37 2.37
C GLN A 74 -9.06 6.79 3.58
N PHE A 75 -8.72 5.86 4.49
CA PHE A 75 -7.83 6.16 5.60
C PHE A 75 -6.43 6.55 5.13
N PHE A 76 -5.84 5.83 4.18
CA PHE A 76 -4.53 6.18 3.64
C PHE A 76 -4.54 7.54 2.95
N GLN A 77 -5.56 7.83 2.13
CA GLN A 77 -5.74 9.13 1.50
C GLN A 77 -5.85 10.25 2.54
N ALA A 78 -6.61 10.04 3.62
CA ALA A 78 -6.73 11.00 4.73
C ALA A 78 -5.40 11.20 5.49
N LEU A 79 -4.54 10.19 5.56
CA LEU A 79 -3.20 10.23 6.15
C LEU A 79 -2.11 10.75 5.18
N GLY A 80 -2.50 11.07 3.94
CA GLY A 80 -1.57 11.45 2.87
C GLY A 80 -0.61 10.33 2.46
N VAL A 81 -1.02 9.07 2.59
CA VAL A 81 -0.26 7.89 2.15
C VAL A 81 -0.78 7.47 0.78
N GLN A 82 0.13 7.27 -0.17
CA GLN A 82 -0.20 6.89 -1.52
C GLN A 82 -0.53 5.40 -1.59
N VAL A 83 -1.69 5.05 -2.16
CA VAL A 83 -2.14 3.67 -2.30
C VAL A 83 -1.90 3.17 -3.71
N LEU A 84 -1.09 2.13 -3.84
CA LEU A 84 -0.81 1.44 -5.09
C LEU A 84 -1.51 0.08 -5.11
N THR A 85 -2.55 -0.04 -5.93
CA THR A 85 -3.18 -1.34 -6.19
C THR A 85 -2.61 -1.99 -7.44
N VAL A 86 -2.02 -3.18 -7.27
CA VAL A 86 -1.39 -3.99 -8.32
C VAL A 86 -2.11 -5.33 -8.48
N PRO A 87 -1.93 -6.10 -9.57
CA PRO A 87 -2.39 -7.49 -9.59
C PRO A 87 -1.55 -8.39 -8.66
N SER A 88 -2.04 -9.59 -8.35
CA SER A 88 -1.26 -10.62 -7.67
C SER A 88 -0.01 -10.96 -8.49
N MET A 89 1.16 -10.62 -7.98
CA MET A 89 2.44 -10.84 -8.63
C MET A 89 3.54 -11.09 -7.61
N ASP A 90 4.72 -11.50 -8.07
CA ASP A 90 5.85 -11.72 -7.18
C ASP A 90 6.28 -10.42 -6.51
N VAL A 91 6.65 -10.51 -5.23
CA VAL A 91 7.10 -9.36 -4.46
C VAL A 91 8.31 -8.68 -5.09
N GLU A 92 9.23 -9.45 -5.67
CA GLU A 92 10.44 -8.91 -6.27
C GLU A 92 10.12 -8.06 -7.51
N GLU A 93 9.14 -8.52 -8.30
CA GLU A 93 8.69 -7.80 -9.48
C GLU A 93 7.92 -6.53 -9.09
N GLY A 94 7.12 -6.58 -8.03
CA GLY A 94 6.44 -5.40 -7.48
C GLY A 94 7.43 -4.34 -6.96
N VAL A 95 8.46 -4.77 -6.24
CA VAL A 95 9.55 -3.89 -5.78
C VAL A 95 10.26 -3.26 -6.98
N LYS A 96 10.65 -4.04 -7.99
CA LYS A 96 11.27 -3.49 -9.22
C LYS A 96 10.37 -2.48 -9.91
N ALA A 97 9.08 -2.78 -10.06
CA ALA A 97 8.12 -1.85 -10.67
C ALA A 97 8.03 -0.54 -9.86
N LEU A 98 8.11 -0.65 -8.52
CA LEU A 98 8.08 0.48 -7.61
C LEU A 98 9.36 1.33 -7.72
N LEU A 99 10.53 0.71 -7.84
CA LEU A 99 11.79 1.41 -8.13
C LEU A 99 11.76 2.12 -9.49
N LEU A 100 11.18 1.48 -10.51
CA LEU A 100 11.05 2.02 -11.86
C LEU A 100 9.96 3.11 -11.95
N GLY A 101 9.11 3.27 -10.94
CA GLY A 101 7.96 4.15 -10.98
C GLY A 101 6.90 3.74 -12.01
N THR A 102 6.94 2.49 -12.49
CA THR A 102 6.02 1.96 -13.52
C THR A 102 4.81 1.24 -12.94
N VAL A 103 4.66 1.27 -11.61
CA VAL A 103 3.49 0.68 -10.93
C VAL A 103 2.23 1.34 -11.46
N ARG A 104 1.47 0.57 -12.24
CA ARG A 104 0.14 0.97 -12.69
C ARG A 104 -0.80 0.74 -11.53
N THR A 105 -1.11 1.80 -10.81
CA THR A 105 -2.26 1.78 -9.91
C THR A 105 -3.48 1.47 -10.75
N VAL A 106 -4.20 0.39 -10.42
CA VAL A 106 -5.62 0.35 -10.75
C VAL A 106 -6.29 1.39 -9.85
N GLU A 107 -6.23 2.64 -10.29
CA GLU A 107 -7.12 3.68 -9.82
C GLU A 107 -8.52 3.17 -10.12
N THR A 108 -9.17 2.61 -9.10
CA THR A 108 -10.63 2.60 -9.08
C THR A 108 -11.04 4.05 -8.82
N ASP A 109 -10.89 4.89 -9.85
CA ASP A 109 -11.64 6.11 -9.98
C ASP A 109 -13.11 5.67 -10.09
N CYS A 110 -13.74 5.45 -8.95
CA CYS A 110 -15.15 5.73 -8.85
C CYS A 110 -15.23 7.20 -8.46
N GLY A 111 -15.11 8.08 -9.46
CA GLY A 111 -15.47 9.48 -9.34
C GLY A 111 -16.92 9.60 -8.85
N HIS A 112 -17.08 9.77 -7.54
CA HIS A 112 -18.31 10.27 -6.93
C HIS A 112 -17.93 11.19 -5.78
N GLY A 113 -17.65 12.44 -6.14
CA GLY A 113 -17.29 13.55 -5.28
C GLY A 113 -16.51 14.53 -6.15
N SER A 114 -17.10 15.57 -6.74
CA SER A 114 -18.16 16.41 -6.22
C SER A 114 -18.85 17.09 -7.39
N ASP A 115 -20.13 16.82 -7.63
CA ASP A 115 -20.99 17.77 -8.32
C ASP A 115 -21.38 18.82 -7.28
N HIS A 116 -20.55 19.86 -7.21
CA HIS A 116 -20.97 21.15 -6.68
C HIS A 116 -20.85 22.15 -7.83
N ASP A 117 -22.04 22.61 -8.24
CA ASP A 117 -22.34 23.91 -8.87
C ASP A 117 -22.22 24.04 -10.40
N CYS A 118 -23.38 24.17 -11.07
CA CYS A 118 -23.76 25.38 -11.82
C CYS A 118 -25.16 25.24 -12.48
N GLY A 119 -26.12 26.06 -12.04
CA GLY A 119 -27.45 26.21 -12.67
C GLY A 119 -28.45 26.97 -11.80
#